data_AF-A0A1I9LQC7-F1
#
_entry.id   AF-A0A1I9LQC7-F1
#
_cell.length_a   1.000
_cell.length_b   1.000
_cell.length_c   1.000
_cell.angle_alpha   90.00
_cell.angle_beta   90.00
_cell.angle_gamma   90.00
#
_symmetry.space_group_name_H-M   'P 1'
#
loop_
_entity.id
_entity.type
_entity.pdbx_description
1 polymer ?
#
loop_
_entity_poly.entity_id
_entity_poly.type
_entity_poly.pdbx_seq_one_letter_code
_entity_poly.pdbx_strand_id
1 'polypeptide(L)'
;MLAAVLIREKKMGQKSRWVPYISRLPQPAEMHSSIFWGEDELSMIRCSAVHQETVKQKAQIEKDFSFVAQAFKQHCPIVTERPDLEDFMYAYALVGSRAWENSKRISLIPFADFMNHDGLSASIVLRDEDNQLSEVTADRNYSPGDEVFIKYGEFSNATLMLDFGFTFPYNIHDEVQIQMDVPNDDPLRNMKLGLLQTHHTRTVKDINIFHSSCDTFTIKEVKSAIGKGKGIPQSLRAFARVLCCIIPQELNDLSKEAAQNDGRLARLPFKDGNRELEAHKILLSHINRLIEDHSVCIKEMEECYFVSQRFAVRRQMARDLLYGELRVLRSAAEWLNHYCTTLLSETM
;
A
#
# COMPACT_ATOMS: atom_id res chain seq x y z
N MET A 1 10.69 -5.83 17.55
CA MET A 1 11.94 -6.16 18.30
C MET A 1 13.10 -5.21 17.95
N LEU A 2 13.43 -4.97 16.68
CA LEU A 2 14.56 -4.09 16.31
C LEU A 2 14.39 -2.64 16.78
N ALA A 3 13.18 -2.08 16.74
CA ALA A 3 12.89 -0.74 17.27
C ALA A 3 13.22 -0.63 18.78
N ALA A 4 12.93 -1.66 19.57
CA ALA A 4 13.30 -1.72 20.98
C ALA A 4 14.83 -1.73 21.18
N VAL A 5 15.57 -2.47 20.34
CA VAL A 5 17.04 -2.45 20.36
C VAL A 5 17.56 -1.05 20.04
N LEU A 6 17.01 -0.38 19.03
CA LEU A 6 17.41 0.98 18.65
C LEU A 6 17.20 1.98 19.80
N ILE A 7 16.05 1.92 20.48
CA ILE A 7 15.77 2.75 21.67
C ILE A 7 16.81 2.49 22.76
N ARG A 8 17.09 1.22 23.05
CA ARG A 8 18.09 0.84 24.07
C ARG A 8 19.46 1.39 23.73
N GLU A 9 19.93 1.21 22.49
CA GLU A 9 21.24 1.69 22.04
C GLU A 9 21.32 3.23 22.07
N LYS A 10 20.24 3.94 21.69
CA LYS A 10 20.15 5.41 21.80
C LYS A 10 20.27 5.86 23.27
N LYS A 11 19.57 5.19 24.19
CA LYS A 11 19.60 5.51 25.64
C LYS A 11 20.93 5.14 26.32
N MET A 12 21.70 4.21 25.77
CA MET A 12 23.07 3.96 26.22
C MET A 12 24.02 5.14 25.95
N GLY A 13 23.64 6.07 25.06
CA GLY A 13 24.44 7.25 24.72
C GLY A 13 25.86 6.84 24.30
N GLN A 14 26.86 7.56 24.80
CA GLN A 14 28.29 7.32 24.48
C GLN A 14 28.80 5.90 24.81
N LYS A 15 28.05 5.10 25.58
CA LYS A 15 28.40 3.70 25.85
C LYS A 15 28.00 2.75 24.72
N SER A 16 27.15 3.18 23.79
CA SER A 16 26.78 2.37 22.62
C SER A 16 27.87 2.44 21.55
N ARG A 17 28.25 1.27 21.03
CA ARG A 17 29.13 1.19 19.85
C ARG A 17 28.51 1.79 18.59
N TRP A 18 27.18 1.96 18.58
CA TRP A 18 26.42 2.42 17.42
C TRP A 18 26.20 3.94 17.41
N VAL A 19 26.74 4.70 18.37
CA VAL A 19 26.65 6.17 18.41
C VAL A 19 27.04 6.84 17.08
N PRO A 20 28.13 6.44 16.39
CA PRO A 20 28.49 7.06 15.11
C PRO A 20 27.40 6.91 14.04
N TYR A 21 26.65 5.82 14.07
CA TYR A 21 25.54 5.57 13.17
C TYR A 21 24.25 6.26 13.63
N ILE A 22 23.85 6.05 14.90
CA ILE A 22 22.60 6.57 15.47
C ILE A 22 22.57 8.11 15.43
N SER A 23 23.71 8.77 15.63
CA SER A 23 23.82 10.24 15.55
C SER A 23 23.63 10.81 14.14
N ARG A 24 23.61 9.97 13.10
CA ARG A 24 23.39 10.34 11.70
C ARG A 24 21.99 9.99 11.20
N LEU A 25 21.17 9.35 12.02
CA LEU A 25 19.77 9.07 11.66
C LEU A 25 18.95 10.37 11.63
N PRO A 26 17.91 10.44 10.77
CA PRO A 26 17.03 11.61 10.68
C PRO A 26 16.42 11.97 12.02
N GLN A 27 16.36 13.25 12.36
CA GLN A 27 15.71 13.72 13.57
C GLN A 27 14.19 13.56 13.47
N PRO A 28 13.46 13.48 14.61
CA PRO A 28 11.99 13.35 14.59
C PRO A 28 11.26 14.43 13.77
N ALA A 29 11.80 15.64 13.69
CA ALA A 29 11.24 16.74 12.90
C ALA A 29 11.32 16.51 11.38
N GLU A 30 12.27 15.67 10.93
CA GLU A 30 12.51 15.30 9.53
C GLU A 30 11.68 14.07 9.13
N MET A 31 10.94 13.46 10.06
CA MET A 31 10.09 12.30 9.79
C MET A 31 8.72 12.74 9.25
N HIS A 32 8.40 12.23 8.06
CA HIS A 32 7.21 12.59 7.30
C HIS A 32 6.24 11.44 7.04
N SER A 33 6.51 10.21 7.52
CA SER A 33 5.56 9.09 7.48
C SER A 33 4.20 9.48 8.05
N SER A 34 3.12 8.98 7.46
CA SER A 34 1.74 9.38 7.81
C SER A 34 1.37 9.11 9.27
N ILE A 35 2.03 8.18 9.95
CA ILE A 35 1.86 7.94 11.39
C ILE A 35 2.19 9.17 12.26
N PHE A 36 2.93 10.16 11.73
CA PHE A 36 3.23 11.43 12.42
C PHE A 36 2.33 12.58 12.00
N TRP A 37 1.30 12.32 11.19
CA TRP A 37 0.38 13.34 10.72
C TRP A 37 -0.73 13.57 11.75
N GLY A 38 -1.08 14.83 11.96
CA GLY A 38 -2.26 15.23 12.74
C GLY A 38 -3.56 15.02 11.97
N GLU A 39 -4.69 15.20 12.64
CA GLU A 39 -6.02 15.03 12.03
C GLU A 39 -6.25 15.95 10.83
N ASP A 40 -5.84 17.21 10.92
CA ASP A 40 -5.94 18.16 9.80
C ASP A 40 -5.12 17.71 8.58
N GLU A 41 -3.95 17.11 8.80
CA GLU A 41 -3.10 16.60 7.74
C GLU A 41 -3.67 15.31 7.13
N LEU A 42 -4.20 14.41 7.97
CA LEU A 42 -4.86 13.18 7.51
C LEU A 42 -6.15 13.47 6.75
N SER A 43 -6.87 14.54 7.10
CA SER A 43 -8.09 14.96 6.40
C SER A 43 -7.86 15.26 4.90
N MET A 44 -6.62 15.62 4.53
CA MET A 44 -6.24 15.85 3.13
C MET A 44 -6.38 14.58 2.29
N ILE A 45 -6.14 13.40 2.88
CA ILE A 45 -6.12 12.11 2.18
C ILE A 45 -7.30 11.20 2.55
N ARG A 46 -8.39 11.77 3.10
CA ARG A 46 -9.54 11.01 3.63
C ARG A 46 -10.23 10.07 2.63
N CYS A 47 -10.13 10.33 1.32
CA CYS A 47 -10.67 9.45 0.28
C CYS A 47 -9.75 8.27 -0.07
N SER A 48 -8.47 8.34 0.32
CA SER A 48 -7.50 7.28 0.06
C SER A 48 -7.58 6.20 1.14
N ALA A 49 -7.33 4.95 0.75
CA ALA A 49 -7.15 3.83 1.68
C ALA A 49 -5.99 4.08 2.67
N VAL A 50 -5.00 4.90 2.30
CA VAL A 50 -3.87 5.29 3.16
C VAL A 50 -4.34 5.96 4.45
N HIS A 51 -5.46 6.69 4.44
CA HIS A 51 -6.02 7.27 5.65
C HIS A 51 -6.36 6.19 6.69
N GLN A 52 -7.18 5.22 6.30
CA GLN A 52 -7.58 4.14 7.20
C GLN A 52 -6.39 3.26 7.58
N GLU A 53 -5.47 3.02 6.66
CA GLU A 53 -4.26 2.24 6.94
C GLU A 53 -3.36 2.94 7.96
N THR A 54 -3.20 4.26 7.85
CA THR A 54 -2.46 5.05 8.84
C THR A 54 -3.09 4.95 10.23
N VAL A 55 -4.43 5.01 10.33
CA VAL A 55 -5.15 4.85 11.60
C VAL A 55 -4.93 3.46 12.19
N LYS A 56 -5.01 2.40 11.38
CA LYS A 56 -4.73 1.02 11.80
C LYS A 56 -3.29 0.87 12.27
N GLN A 57 -2.33 1.43 11.53
CA GLN A 57 -0.91 1.37 11.86
C GLN A 57 -0.61 2.10 13.18
N LYS A 58 -1.19 3.29 13.41
CA LYS A 58 -1.09 4.00 14.70
C LYS A 58 -1.61 3.14 15.86
N ALA A 59 -2.81 2.57 15.74
CA ALA A 59 -3.39 1.70 16.76
C ALA A 59 -2.55 0.43 17.01
N GLN A 60 -1.97 -0.14 15.96
CA GLN A 60 -1.09 -1.29 16.05
C GLN A 60 0.24 -0.94 16.76
N ILE A 61 0.82 0.22 16.46
CA ILE A 61 2.04 0.72 17.13
C ILE A 61 1.76 0.96 18.61
N GLU A 62 0.62 1.55 18.98
CA GLU A 62 0.22 1.73 20.38
C GLU A 62 0.10 0.39 21.13
N LYS A 63 -0.53 -0.60 20.48
CA LYS A 63 -0.63 -1.95 21.01
C LYS A 63 0.75 -2.59 21.19
N ASP A 64 1.63 -2.52 20.19
CA ASP A 64 2.98 -3.07 20.25
C ASP A 64 3.85 -2.39 21.31
N PHE A 65 3.69 -1.06 21.45
CA PHE A 65 4.36 -0.29 22.49
C PHE A 65 4.01 -0.80 23.89
N SER A 66 2.77 -1.20 24.15
CA SER A 66 2.37 -1.73 25.46
C SER A 66 3.22 -2.95 25.88
N PHE A 67 3.48 -3.86 24.95
CA PHE A 67 4.32 -5.04 25.17
C PHE A 67 5.80 -4.66 25.31
N VAL A 68 6.31 -3.80 24.42
CA VAL A 68 7.70 -3.35 24.45
C VAL A 68 8.00 -2.63 25.77
N ALA A 69 7.13 -1.74 26.19
CA ALA A 69 7.30 -0.97 27.40
C ALA A 69 7.28 -1.86 28.66
N GLN A 70 6.46 -2.91 28.68
CA GLN A 70 6.50 -3.93 29.73
C GLN A 70 7.83 -4.70 29.73
N ALA A 71 8.32 -5.11 28.56
CA ALA A 71 9.59 -5.82 28.43
C ALA A 71 10.79 -4.97 28.87
N PHE A 72 10.80 -3.66 28.55
CA PHE A 72 11.83 -2.73 29.03
C PHE A 72 11.86 -2.67 30.56
N LYS A 73 10.69 -2.58 31.20
CA LYS A 73 10.56 -2.58 32.66
C LYS A 73 11.12 -3.86 33.31
N GLN A 74 10.95 -5.01 32.66
CA GLN A 74 11.35 -6.31 33.21
C GLN A 74 12.81 -6.67 32.93
N HIS A 75 13.33 -6.31 31.75
CA HIS A 75 14.61 -6.85 31.25
C HIS A 75 15.69 -5.81 30.96
N CYS A 76 15.39 -4.51 31.04
CA CYS A 76 16.36 -3.44 30.77
C CYS A 76 16.49 -2.44 31.94
N PRO A 77 16.88 -2.89 33.16
CA PRO A 77 16.99 -2.00 34.33
C PRO A 77 18.10 -0.95 34.19
N ILE A 78 19.05 -1.13 33.24
CA ILE A 78 20.12 -0.18 32.93
C ILE A 78 19.57 1.10 32.27
N VAL A 79 18.39 1.02 31.64
CA VAL A 79 17.72 2.17 31.06
C VAL A 79 16.88 2.82 32.16
N THR A 80 17.37 3.90 32.75
CA THR A 80 16.77 4.59 33.90
C THR A 80 15.39 5.19 33.60
N GLU A 81 15.11 5.53 32.34
CA GLU A 81 13.84 6.10 31.91
C GLU A 81 13.13 5.18 30.91
N ARG A 82 11.88 4.82 31.21
CA ARG A 82 11.00 4.09 30.28
C ARG A 82 10.83 4.92 28.99
N PRO A 83 10.92 4.33 27.78
CA PRO A 83 10.56 5.06 26.56
C PRO A 83 9.09 5.44 26.59
N ASP A 84 8.75 6.61 26.08
CA ASP A 84 7.37 6.98 25.78
C ASP A 84 6.93 6.42 24.41
N LEU A 85 5.68 6.69 24.06
CA LEU A 85 5.13 6.23 22.79
C LEU A 85 5.79 6.94 21.60
N GLU A 86 6.16 8.22 21.73
CA GLU A 86 6.77 9.01 20.66
C GLU A 86 8.17 8.47 20.30
N ASP A 87 8.99 8.14 21.31
CA ASP A 87 10.26 7.46 21.17
C ASP A 87 10.09 6.13 20.40
N PHE A 88 9.05 5.38 20.72
CA PHE A 88 8.75 4.11 20.06
C PHE A 88 8.25 4.28 18.63
N MET A 89 7.33 5.22 18.37
CA MET A 89 6.87 5.56 17.03
C MET A 89 8.03 6.02 16.15
N TYR A 90 8.93 6.86 16.67
CA TYR A 90 10.13 7.29 15.98
C TYR A 90 11.06 6.12 15.64
N ALA A 91 11.37 5.26 16.62
CA ALA A 91 12.19 4.08 16.38
C ALA A 91 11.54 3.06 15.43
N TYR A 92 10.21 2.93 15.50
CA TYR A 92 9.41 2.10 14.59
C TYR A 92 9.53 2.63 13.16
N ALA A 93 9.34 3.94 12.94
CA ALA A 93 9.47 4.58 11.63
C ALA A 93 10.88 4.47 11.06
N LEU A 94 11.91 4.64 11.89
CA LEU A 94 13.30 4.45 11.46
C LEU A 94 13.56 3.01 11.01
N VAL A 95 13.03 2.02 11.74
CA VAL A 95 13.15 0.62 11.33
C VAL A 95 12.36 0.34 10.06
N GLY A 96 11.12 0.82 9.95
CA GLY A 96 10.28 0.61 8.76
C GLY A 96 10.88 1.22 7.49
N SER A 97 11.47 2.41 7.61
CA SER A 97 12.03 3.14 6.45
C SER A 97 13.44 2.71 6.04
N ARG A 98 14.21 2.05 6.91
CA ARG A 98 15.67 1.84 6.71
C ARG A 98 16.15 0.42 6.91
N ALA A 99 15.31 -0.49 7.42
CA ALA A 99 15.74 -1.85 7.66
C ALA A 99 15.56 -2.71 6.40
N TRP A 100 16.55 -3.56 6.14
CA TRP A 100 16.44 -4.62 5.15
C TRP A 100 15.95 -5.90 5.80
N GLU A 101 14.89 -6.46 5.22
CA GLU A 101 14.39 -7.78 5.58
C GLU A 101 14.95 -8.84 4.62
N ASN A 102 15.38 -9.97 5.18
CA ASN A 102 15.60 -11.19 4.44
C ASN A 102 14.79 -12.33 5.07
N SER A 103 14.85 -13.53 4.49
CA SER A 103 14.07 -14.70 4.90
C SER A 103 14.21 -15.10 6.38
N LYS A 104 15.18 -14.55 7.12
CA LYS A 104 15.45 -14.92 8.51
C LYS A 104 15.51 -13.71 9.47
N ARG A 105 15.80 -12.50 8.99
CA ARG A 105 16.18 -11.35 9.84
C ARG A 105 15.83 -10.01 9.20
N ILE A 106 15.56 -9.04 10.07
CA ILE A 106 15.45 -7.61 9.75
C ILE A 106 16.70 -6.92 10.32
N SER A 107 17.36 -6.07 9.54
CA SER A 107 18.62 -5.41 9.95
C SER A 107 18.73 -3.98 9.43
N LEU A 108 19.22 -3.07 10.27
CA LEU A 108 19.70 -1.77 9.83
C LEU A 108 21.16 -1.94 9.36
N ILE A 109 21.48 -1.43 8.17
CA ILE A 109 22.81 -1.55 7.56
C ILE A 109 23.41 -0.15 7.46
N PRO A 110 24.25 0.26 8.43
CA PRO A 110 24.87 1.58 8.41
C PRO A 110 25.57 1.85 7.08
N PHE A 111 25.50 3.09 6.61
CA PHE A 111 26.02 3.58 5.33
C PHE A 111 25.16 3.20 4.12
N ALA A 112 24.74 1.93 4.00
CA ALA A 112 23.84 1.52 2.92
C ALA A 112 22.46 2.18 3.07
N ASP A 113 21.97 2.33 4.30
CA ASP A 113 20.68 2.97 4.59
C ASP A 113 20.65 4.49 4.37
N PHE A 114 21.78 5.12 4.03
CA PHE A 114 21.84 6.54 3.68
C PHE A 114 21.60 6.81 2.19
N MET A 115 21.67 5.79 1.34
CA MET A 115 21.41 5.95 -0.10
C MET A 115 19.92 6.16 -0.34
N ASN A 116 19.56 7.20 -1.08
CA ASN A 116 18.16 7.52 -1.37
C ASN A 116 17.57 6.67 -2.49
N HIS A 117 16.23 6.67 -2.55
CA HIS A 117 15.47 5.94 -3.55
C HIS A 117 15.42 6.67 -4.90
N ASP A 118 15.73 5.95 -5.98
CA ASP A 118 15.32 6.29 -7.35
C ASP A 118 14.57 5.10 -7.98
N GLY A 119 13.34 5.32 -8.43
CA GLY A 119 12.51 4.29 -9.07
C GLY A 119 13.08 3.79 -10.41
N LEU A 120 13.95 4.59 -11.05
CA LEU A 120 14.66 4.23 -12.29
C LEU A 120 15.98 3.50 -12.03
N SER A 121 16.45 3.46 -10.78
CA SER A 121 17.68 2.75 -10.44
C SER A 121 17.50 1.23 -10.61
N ALA A 122 18.53 0.58 -11.14
CA ALA A 122 18.64 -0.88 -11.10
C ALA A 122 19.51 -1.36 -9.92
N SER A 123 20.16 -0.43 -9.21
CA SER A 123 21.02 -0.74 -8.08
C SER A 123 20.18 -1.09 -6.85
N ILE A 124 20.52 -2.17 -6.16
CA ILE A 124 19.88 -2.62 -4.92
C ILE A 124 20.95 -3.05 -3.91
N VAL A 125 20.60 -3.10 -2.63
CA VAL A 125 21.47 -3.69 -1.61
C VAL A 125 21.40 -5.21 -1.72
N LEU A 126 22.52 -5.82 -2.11
CA LEU A 126 22.70 -7.27 -2.14
C LEU A 126 23.38 -7.73 -0.86
N ARG A 127 23.10 -8.96 -0.44
CA ARG A 127 23.79 -9.61 0.67
C ARG A 127 24.64 -10.74 0.13
N ASP A 128 25.93 -10.68 0.42
CA ASP A 128 26.83 -11.81 0.28
C ASP A 128 26.81 -12.61 1.59
N GLU A 129 26.13 -13.76 1.58
CA GLU A 129 26.06 -14.64 2.75
C GLU A 129 27.38 -15.35 3.04
N ASP A 130 28.19 -15.63 2.02
CA ASP A 130 29.45 -16.35 2.18
C ASP A 130 30.49 -15.47 2.86
N ASN A 131 30.56 -14.20 2.45
CA ASN A 131 31.50 -13.23 3.01
C ASN A 131 30.90 -12.39 4.16
N GLN A 132 29.62 -12.59 4.48
CA GLN A 132 28.87 -11.82 5.51
C GLN A 132 28.90 -10.30 5.26
N LEU A 133 28.80 -9.90 4.00
CA LEU A 133 28.85 -8.51 3.55
C LEU A 133 27.53 -8.06 2.94
N SER A 134 27.35 -6.75 2.83
CA SER A 134 26.29 -6.14 2.03
C SER A 134 26.93 -5.25 0.99
N GLU A 135 26.48 -5.40 -0.25
CA GLU A 135 27.10 -4.81 -1.42
C GLU A 135 26.08 -3.99 -2.20
N VAL A 136 26.53 -2.86 -2.74
CA VAL A 136 25.77 -2.03 -3.66
C VAL A 136 26.65 -1.78 -4.86
N THR A 137 26.18 -2.17 -6.04
CA THR A 137 26.88 -1.93 -7.29
C THR A 137 26.22 -0.77 -8.02
N ALA A 138 27.02 0.19 -8.50
CA ALA A 138 26.51 1.29 -9.30
C ALA A 138 25.89 0.77 -10.60
N ASP A 139 24.68 1.23 -10.90
CA ASP A 139 23.92 0.88 -12.12
C ASP A 139 24.18 1.83 -13.29
N ARG A 140 24.85 2.95 -13.02
CA ARG A 140 25.18 4.02 -13.97
C ARG A 140 26.48 4.71 -13.57
N ASN A 141 27.00 5.54 -14.47
CA ASN A 141 28.16 6.39 -14.18
C ASN A 141 27.72 7.56 -13.30
N TYR A 142 28.51 7.87 -12.26
CA TYR A 142 28.32 9.01 -11.37
C TYR A 142 29.56 9.92 -11.46
N SER A 143 29.34 11.22 -11.63
CA SER A 143 30.39 12.24 -11.59
C SER A 143 30.66 12.68 -10.14
N PRO A 144 31.84 13.24 -9.83
CA PRO A 144 32.09 13.81 -8.50
C PRO A 144 31.03 14.87 -8.14
N GLY A 145 30.32 14.64 -7.02
CA GLY A 145 29.22 15.48 -6.55
C GLY A 145 27.82 14.95 -6.88
N ASP A 146 27.70 13.95 -7.76
CA ASP A 146 26.42 13.28 -8.02
C ASP A 146 26.02 12.43 -6.80
N GLU A 147 24.74 12.48 -6.48
CA GLU A 147 24.15 11.59 -5.48
C GLU A 147 24.01 10.17 -6.06
N VAL A 148 24.35 9.17 -5.24
CA VAL A 148 24.23 7.75 -5.59
C VAL A 148 22.90 7.21 -5.07
N PHE A 149 22.10 6.64 -5.96
CA PHE A 149 20.76 6.16 -5.66
C PHE A 149 20.64 4.64 -5.75
N ILE A 150 19.74 4.08 -4.94
CA ILE A 150 19.32 2.68 -5.01
C ILE A 150 17.81 2.59 -5.24
N LYS A 151 17.34 1.42 -5.66
CA LYS A 151 15.92 1.09 -5.72
C LYS A 151 15.51 0.41 -4.42
N TYR A 152 14.64 1.04 -3.64
CA TYR A 152 14.07 0.40 -2.45
C TYR A 152 13.08 -0.71 -2.84
N GLY A 153 12.32 -0.47 -3.91
CA GLY A 153 11.36 -1.40 -4.48
C GLY A 153 10.52 -0.76 -5.58
N GLU A 154 9.59 -1.52 -6.13
CA GLU A 154 8.56 -1.01 -7.05
C GLU A 154 7.34 -0.55 -6.25
N PHE A 155 7.53 0.50 -5.45
CA PHE A 155 6.55 0.96 -4.48
C PHE A 155 5.69 2.09 -5.02
N SER A 156 4.39 2.03 -4.73
CA SER A 156 3.44 3.11 -5.00
C SER A 156 3.64 4.29 -4.06
N ASN A 157 3.08 5.46 -4.39
CA ASN A 157 3.09 6.59 -3.45
C ASN A 157 2.39 6.25 -2.12
N ALA A 158 1.44 5.31 -2.08
CA ALA A 158 0.83 4.84 -0.85
C ALA A 158 1.87 4.17 0.08
N THR A 159 2.65 3.23 -0.46
CA THR A 159 3.74 2.56 0.29
C THR A 159 4.84 3.54 0.67
N LEU A 160 5.27 4.40 -0.25
CA LEU A 160 6.31 5.39 0.01
C LEU A 160 5.91 6.38 1.11
N MET A 161 4.65 6.80 1.16
CA MET A 161 4.12 7.68 2.20
C MET A 161 4.06 6.99 3.57
N LEU A 162 3.56 5.75 3.62
CA LEU A 162 3.39 4.99 4.86
C LEU A 162 4.75 4.62 5.48
N ASP A 163 5.62 4.01 4.68
CA ASP A 163 6.81 3.34 5.20
C ASP A 163 8.05 4.23 5.19
N PHE A 164 8.16 5.16 4.23
CA PHE A 164 9.36 5.95 4.01
C PHE A 164 9.19 7.46 4.24
N GLY A 165 7.94 7.96 4.21
CA GLY A 165 7.65 9.36 4.44
C GLY A 165 7.98 10.28 3.27
N PHE A 166 7.87 9.81 2.03
CA PHE A 166 7.96 10.66 0.84
C PHE A 166 7.07 10.13 -0.30
N THR A 167 6.96 10.89 -1.38
CA THR A 167 6.20 10.55 -2.60
C THR A 167 6.91 11.12 -3.83
N PHE A 168 6.47 10.72 -5.02
CA PHE A 168 6.87 11.35 -6.28
C PHE A 168 5.67 11.94 -7.03
N PRO A 169 5.82 13.12 -7.68
CA PRO A 169 4.74 13.73 -8.46
C PRO A 169 4.15 12.86 -9.58
N TYR A 170 4.97 11.98 -10.17
CA TYR A 170 4.53 10.99 -11.15
C TYR A 170 5.27 9.68 -10.90
N ASN A 171 4.60 8.73 -10.23
CA ASN A 171 5.16 7.42 -9.93
C ASN A 171 4.52 6.34 -10.81
N ILE A 172 5.33 5.70 -11.67
CA ILE A 172 4.87 4.63 -12.57
C ILE A 172 4.38 3.36 -11.84
N HIS A 173 4.66 3.27 -10.54
CA HIS A 173 4.24 2.17 -9.68
C HIS A 173 3.00 2.52 -8.84
N ASP A 174 2.35 3.67 -9.08
CA ASP A 174 1.10 4.02 -8.39
C ASP A 174 0.03 2.96 -8.60
N GLU A 175 -0.70 2.71 -7.52
CA GLU A 175 -1.83 1.83 -7.44
C GLU A 175 -2.86 2.44 -6.49
N VAL A 176 -4.11 2.01 -6.61
CA VAL A 176 -5.21 2.44 -5.74
C VAL A 176 -5.89 1.20 -5.17
N GLN A 177 -6.18 1.23 -3.87
CA GLN A 177 -7.01 0.22 -3.25
C GLN A 177 -8.46 0.67 -3.24
N ILE A 178 -9.34 -0.21 -3.72
CA ILE A 178 -10.78 0.01 -3.68
C ILE A 178 -11.41 -1.08 -2.81
N GLN A 179 -12.44 -0.70 -2.06
CA GLN A 179 -13.22 -1.61 -1.24
C GLN A 179 -14.64 -1.72 -1.80
N MET A 180 -15.11 -2.94 -2.01
CA MET A 180 -16.45 -3.22 -2.51
C MET A 180 -17.13 -4.29 -1.66
N ASP A 181 -18.29 -3.96 -1.11
CA ASP A 181 -19.07 -4.86 -0.26
C ASP A 181 -20.24 -5.51 -1.02
N VAL A 182 -20.70 -6.66 -0.51
CA VAL A 182 -21.99 -7.22 -0.88
C VAL A 182 -23.09 -6.43 -0.14
N PRO A 183 -24.06 -5.82 -0.85
CA PRO A 183 -25.11 -5.02 -0.22
C PRO A 183 -25.85 -5.79 0.89
N ASN A 184 -26.17 -5.09 1.98
CA ASN A 184 -26.79 -5.71 3.16
C ASN A 184 -28.21 -6.23 2.89
N ASP A 185 -28.90 -5.62 1.95
CA ASP A 185 -30.24 -5.94 1.47
C ASP A 185 -30.26 -6.94 0.30
N ASP A 186 -29.09 -7.42 -0.16
CA ASP A 186 -29.00 -8.42 -1.21
C ASP A 186 -29.64 -9.76 -0.78
N PRO A 187 -30.68 -10.27 -1.47
CA PRO A 187 -31.36 -11.51 -1.09
C PRO A 187 -30.44 -12.74 -1.06
N LEU A 188 -29.34 -12.70 -1.80
CA LEU A 188 -28.35 -13.77 -1.89
C LEU A 188 -27.07 -13.46 -1.09
N ARG A 189 -27.07 -12.42 -0.24
CA ARG A 189 -25.90 -11.94 0.49
C ARG A 189 -25.09 -13.05 1.14
N ASN A 190 -25.75 -13.91 1.93
CA ASN A 190 -25.07 -14.99 2.65
C ASN A 190 -24.42 -16.01 1.70
N MET A 191 -25.06 -16.31 0.57
CA MET A 191 -24.50 -17.20 -0.45
C MET A 191 -23.30 -16.56 -1.15
N LYS A 192 -23.40 -15.27 -1.52
CA LYS A 192 -22.30 -14.51 -2.15
C LYS A 192 -21.09 -14.44 -1.22
N LEU A 193 -21.28 -14.07 0.05
CA LEU A 193 -20.21 -13.99 1.04
C LEU A 193 -19.56 -15.36 1.28
N GLY A 194 -20.35 -16.42 1.45
CA GLY A 194 -19.82 -17.77 1.65
C GLY A 194 -19.00 -18.24 0.44
N LEU A 195 -19.46 -17.94 -0.77
CA LEU A 195 -18.74 -18.27 -2.01
C LEU A 195 -17.41 -17.50 -2.10
N LEU A 196 -17.42 -16.18 -1.88
CA LEU A 196 -16.22 -15.34 -1.90
C LEU A 196 -15.18 -15.81 -0.88
N GLN A 197 -15.59 -16.09 0.37
CA GLN A 197 -14.69 -16.58 1.43
C GLN A 197 -14.04 -17.93 1.07
N THR A 198 -14.82 -18.85 0.49
CA THR A 198 -14.33 -20.19 0.10
C THR A 198 -13.25 -20.13 -0.97
N HIS A 199 -13.35 -19.19 -1.92
CA HIS A 199 -12.40 -19.06 -3.02
C HIS A 199 -11.23 -18.10 -2.72
N HIS A 200 -11.40 -17.17 -1.77
CA HIS A 200 -10.34 -16.27 -1.31
C HIS A 200 -9.25 -17.00 -0.51
N THR A 201 -9.66 -17.87 0.42
CA THR A 201 -8.76 -18.65 1.29
C THR A 201 -7.82 -19.60 0.54
N ARG A 202 -8.14 -19.97 -0.70
CA ARG A 202 -7.29 -20.83 -1.54
C ARG A 202 -6.12 -20.10 -2.21
N THR A 203 -6.11 -18.76 -2.19
CA THR A 203 -5.21 -17.96 -3.06
C THR A 203 -4.04 -17.29 -2.31
N VAL A 204 -4.03 -17.21 -0.98
CA VAL A 204 -3.03 -16.38 -0.26
C VAL A 204 -1.93 -17.21 0.41
N LYS A 205 -0.78 -17.27 -0.26
CA LYS A 205 0.56 -17.41 0.35
C LYS A 205 1.48 -16.36 -0.30
N ASP A 206 1.16 -15.08 -0.15
CA ASP A 206 2.12 -14.02 -0.46
C ASP A 206 2.07 -12.97 0.65
N ILE A 207 3.27 -12.62 1.13
CA ILE A 207 3.52 -11.61 2.14
C ILE A 207 3.17 -10.26 1.51
N ASN A 208 2.21 -9.53 2.07
CA ASN A 208 2.13 -8.08 1.91
C ASN A 208 1.25 -7.43 2.98
N ILE A 209 1.61 -6.18 3.26
CA ILE A 209 1.24 -5.30 4.38
C ILE A 209 -0.26 -5.00 4.50
N PHE A 210 -1.06 -5.37 3.50
CA PHE A 210 -2.51 -5.30 3.56
C PHE A 210 -3.09 -6.67 3.93
N HIS A 211 -3.81 -6.74 5.04
CA HIS A 211 -4.68 -7.88 5.30
C HIS A 211 -5.71 -7.96 4.15
N SER A 212 -5.47 -8.81 3.16
CA SER A 212 -6.36 -8.96 2.02
C SER A 212 -7.68 -9.54 2.52
N SER A 213 -8.66 -8.69 2.75
CA SER A 213 -10.05 -9.08 2.93
C SER A 213 -10.66 -9.41 1.56
N CYS A 214 -11.75 -10.18 1.52
CA CYS A 214 -12.35 -10.61 0.25
C CYS A 214 -13.02 -9.47 -0.55
N ASP A 215 -13.10 -8.28 0.05
CA ASP A 215 -13.75 -7.05 -0.41
C ASP A 215 -12.75 -5.96 -0.82
N THR A 216 -11.43 -6.15 -0.65
CA THR A 216 -10.41 -5.15 -1.02
C THR A 216 -9.66 -5.57 -2.29
N PHE A 217 -9.50 -4.63 -3.22
CA PHE A 217 -8.85 -4.86 -4.51
C PHE A 217 -7.84 -3.76 -4.84
N THR A 218 -6.64 -4.16 -5.27
CA THR A 218 -5.62 -3.23 -5.76
C THR A 218 -5.71 -3.10 -7.28
N ILE A 219 -5.92 -1.88 -7.77
CA ILE A 219 -5.89 -1.54 -9.20
C ILE A 219 -4.58 -0.84 -9.48
N LYS A 220 -3.91 -1.25 -10.57
CA LYS A 220 -2.74 -0.57 -11.14
C LYS A 220 -3.14 0.18 -12.41
N GLU A 221 -2.35 1.16 -12.80
CA GLU A 221 -2.59 1.94 -14.01
C GLU A 221 -2.77 1.04 -15.25
N VAL A 222 -3.89 1.22 -15.95
CA VAL A 222 -4.20 0.47 -17.16
C VAL A 222 -3.57 1.17 -18.35
N LYS A 223 -2.47 0.61 -18.86
CA LYS A 223 -1.64 1.24 -19.92
C LYS A 223 -2.33 1.41 -21.28
N SER A 224 -3.39 0.65 -21.55
CA SER A 224 -4.15 0.76 -22.79
C SER A 224 -5.61 0.42 -22.54
N ALA A 225 -6.49 1.31 -22.96
CA ALA A 225 -7.93 1.04 -23.03
C ALA A 225 -8.28 0.03 -24.13
N ILE A 226 -7.42 -0.12 -25.17
CA ILE A 226 -7.70 -0.90 -26.38
C ILE A 226 -6.74 -2.11 -26.46
N GLY A 227 -7.28 -3.33 -26.59
CA GLY A 227 -6.51 -4.54 -26.97
C GLY A 227 -6.15 -5.52 -25.84
N LYS A 228 -5.18 -6.43 -26.12
CA LYS A 228 -4.74 -7.57 -25.28
C LYS A 228 -3.83 -7.18 -24.10
N GLY A 229 -4.07 -6.03 -23.48
CA GLY A 229 -3.39 -5.59 -22.26
C GLY A 229 -4.00 -6.21 -21.00
N LYS A 230 -3.29 -6.14 -19.86
CA LYS A 230 -3.92 -6.39 -18.56
C LYS A 230 -4.81 -5.20 -18.22
N GLY A 231 -6.13 -5.37 -18.33
CA GLY A 231 -7.11 -4.43 -17.78
C GLY A 231 -7.17 -4.48 -16.26
N ILE A 232 -8.33 -4.22 -15.68
CA ILE A 232 -8.53 -4.32 -14.22
C ILE A 232 -8.29 -5.76 -13.69
N PRO A 233 -8.06 -5.97 -12.37
CA PRO A 233 -7.80 -7.29 -11.81
C PRO A 233 -8.88 -8.33 -12.12
N GLN A 234 -8.48 -9.59 -12.36
CA GLN A 234 -9.43 -10.68 -12.57
C GLN A 234 -10.30 -10.94 -11.34
N SER A 235 -9.74 -10.82 -10.13
CA SER A 235 -10.47 -10.95 -8.88
C SER A 235 -11.59 -9.90 -8.76
N LEU A 236 -11.33 -8.67 -9.19
CA LEU A 236 -12.31 -7.59 -9.19
C LEU A 236 -13.45 -7.86 -10.20
N ARG A 237 -13.12 -8.32 -11.41
CA ARG A 237 -14.15 -8.75 -12.39
C ARG A 237 -14.98 -9.92 -11.87
N ALA A 238 -14.33 -10.90 -11.26
CA ALA A 238 -15.00 -12.05 -10.67
C ALA A 238 -15.96 -11.63 -9.54
N PHE A 239 -15.53 -10.71 -8.68
CA PHE A 239 -16.37 -10.13 -7.64
C PHE A 239 -17.61 -9.44 -8.22
N ALA A 240 -17.45 -8.63 -9.27
CA ALA A 240 -18.57 -7.99 -9.94
C ALA A 240 -19.57 -8.99 -10.55
N ARG A 241 -19.07 -10.09 -11.14
CA ARG A 241 -19.93 -11.17 -11.66
C ARG A 241 -20.74 -11.83 -10.54
N VAL A 242 -20.12 -12.07 -9.39
CA VAL A 242 -20.81 -12.59 -8.19
C VAL A 242 -21.88 -11.60 -7.71
N LEU A 243 -21.57 -10.29 -7.68
CA LEU A 243 -22.56 -9.27 -7.31
C LEU A 243 -23.76 -9.25 -8.27
N CYS A 244 -23.53 -9.46 -9.56
CA CYS A 244 -24.61 -9.51 -10.55
C CYS A 244 -25.54 -10.71 -10.43
N CYS A 245 -25.15 -11.81 -9.78
CA CYS A 245 -26.02 -12.97 -9.62
C CYS A 245 -27.31 -12.61 -8.87
N ILE A 246 -28.46 -12.92 -9.48
CA ILE A 246 -29.80 -12.63 -8.93
C ILE A 246 -30.55 -13.90 -8.52
N ILE A 247 -30.09 -15.07 -8.95
CA ILE A 247 -30.65 -16.36 -8.53
C ILE A 247 -29.56 -17.31 -8.00
N PRO A 248 -29.89 -18.21 -7.05
CA PRO A 248 -28.94 -19.17 -6.48
C PRO A 248 -28.23 -20.05 -7.51
N GLN A 249 -28.91 -20.37 -8.62
CA GLN A 249 -28.37 -21.24 -9.65
C GLN A 249 -27.14 -20.63 -10.34
N GLU A 250 -27.12 -19.32 -10.56
CA GLU A 250 -25.99 -18.62 -11.17
C GLU A 250 -24.74 -18.72 -10.28
N LEU A 251 -24.90 -18.56 -8.97
CA LEU A 251 -23.79 -18.72 -8.01
C LEU A 251 -23.25 -20.15 -8.00
N ASN A 252 -24.14 -21.15 -8.08
CA ASN A 252 -23.75 -22.56 -8.18
C ASN A 252 -22.99 -22.83 -9.48
N ASP A 253 -23.39 -22.20 -10.58
CA ASP A 253 -22.72 -22.38 -11.88
C ASP A 253 -21.33 -21.72 -11.88
N LEU A 254 -21.15 -20.56 -11.25
CA LEU A 254 -19.83 -19.96 -11.02
C LEU A 254 -18.93 -20.85 -10.16
N SER A 255 -19.49 -21.49 -9.12
CA SER A 255 -18.75 -22.44 -8.28
C SER A 255 -18.32 -23.69 -9.05
N LYS A 256 -19.20 -24.23 -9.91
CA LYS A 256 -18.89 -25.36 -10.80
C LYS A 256 -17.81 -25.00 -11.82
N GLU A 257 -17.89 -23.82 -12.44
CA GLU A 257 -16.84 -23.32 -13.34
C GLU A 257 -15.49 -23.31 -12.64
N ALA A 258 -15.43 -22.78 -11.42
CA ALA A 258 -14.19 -22.73 -10.65
C ALA A 258 -13.63 -24.13 -10.36
N ALA A 259 -14.49 -25.08 -9.98
CA ALA A 259 -14.11 -26.46 -9.70
C ALA A 259 -13.61 -27.23 -10.94
N GLN A 260 -14.09 -26.88 -12.14
CA GLN A 260 -13.69 -27.50 -13.40
C GLN A 260 -12.40 -26.91 -13.98
N ASN A 261 -11.97 -25.74 -13.50
CA ASN A 261 -10.78 -25.03 -13.98
C ASN A 261 -9.65 -25.04 -12.92
N ASP A 262 -9.03 -23.89 -12.67
CA ASP A 262 -7.90 -23.71 -11.74
C ASP A 262 -8.33 -23.35 -10.31
N GLY A 263 -9.61 -23.51 -9.97
CA GLY A 263 -10.18 -23.16 -8.68
C GLY A 263 -10.53 -21.68 -8.51
N ARG A 264 -10.20 -20.80 -9.46
CA ARG A 264 -10.51 -19.37 -9.40
C ARG A 264 -11.97 -19.11 -9.77
N LEU A 265 -12.63 -18.30 -8.97
CA LEU A 265 -14.05 -17.98 -9.14
C LEU A 265 -14.28 -17.06 -10.35
N ALA A 266 -15.37 -17.31 -11.09
CA ALA A 266 -15.91 -16.45 -12.15
C ALA A 266 -14.81 -15.89 -13.06
N ARG A 267 -13.96 -16.78 -13.59
CA ARG A 267 -12.80 -16.41 -14.40
C ARG A 267 -13.26 -16.00 -15.78
N LEU A 268 -14.18 -16.75 -16.36
CA LEU A 268 -14.71 -16.52 -17.70
C LEU A 268 -15.80 -15.44 -17.69
N PRO A 269 -15.95 -14.66 -18.78
CA PRO A 269 -17.11 -13.81 -18.99
C PRO A 269 -18.41 -14.62 -18.95
N PHE A 270 -19.51 -13.99 -18.55
CA PHE A 270 -20.83 -14.60 -18.74
C PHE A 270 -21.10 -14.87 -20.23
N LYS A 271 -21.78 -15.98 -20.52
CA LYS A 271 -22.24 -16.29 -21.89
C LYS A 271 -23.28 -15.29 -22.39
N ASP A 272 -24.07 -14.76 -21.47
CA ASP A 272 -24.99 -13.66 -21.74
C ASP A 272 -24.22 -12.34 -21.66
N GLY A 273 -24.05 -11.70 -22.82
CA GLY A 273 -23.33 -10.42 -22.92
C GLY A 273 -24.00 -9.29 -22.12
N ASN A 274 -25.32 -9.33 -21.93
CA ASN A 274 -26.01 -8.34 -21.09
C ASN A 274 -25.64 -8.50 -19.62
N ARG A 275 -25.54 -9.74 -19.13
CA ARG A 275 -25.12 -10.04 -17.75
C ARG A 275 -23.67 -9.62 -17.51
N GLU A 276 -22.79 -9.86 -18.49
CA GLU A 276 -21.39 -9.42 -18.41
C GLU A 276 -21.29 -7.88 -18.40
N LEU A 277 -22.11 -7.21 -19.22
CA LEU A 277 -22.21 -5.76 -19.27
C LEU A 277 -22.71 -5.17 -17.94
N GLU A 278 -23.73 -5.77 -17.32
CA GLU A 278 -24.23 -5.38 -15.99
C GLU A 278 -23.12 -5.43 -14.94
N ALA A 279 -22.34 -6.52 -14.90
CA ALA A 279 -21.24 -6.67 -13.93
C ALA A 279 -20.20 -5.56 -14.08
N HIS A 280 -19.83 -5.22 -15.31
CA HIS A 280 -18.83 -4.18 -15.55
C HIS A 280 -19.39 -2.76 -15.35
N LYS A 281 -20.70 -2.54 -15.52
CA LYS A 281 -21.37 -1.28 -15.15
C LYS A 281 -21.37 -1.04 -13.64
N ILE A 282 -21.50 -2.09 -12.80
CA ILE A 282 -21.37 -1.96 -11.34
C ILE A 282 -19.97 -1.44 -10.98
N LEU A 283 -18.93 -2.01 -11.58
CA LEU A 283 -17.54 -1.56 -11.37
C LEU A 283 -17.32 -0.13 -11.82
N LEU A 284 -17.80 0.21 -13.03
CA LEU A 284 -17.65 1.55 -13.60
C LEU A 284 -18.34 2.61 -12.73
N SER A 285 -19.55 2.33 -12.26
CA SER A 285 -20.28 3.21 -11.34
C SER A 285 -19.52 3.44 -10.04
N HIS A 286 -19.00 2.37 -9.43
CA HIS A 286 -18.21 2.46 -8.21
C HIS A 286 -16.92 3.27 -8.41
N ILE A 287 -16.18 3.02 -9.49
CA ILE A 287 -14.94 3.74 -9.81
C ILE A 287 -15.21 5.21 -10.11
N ASN A 288 -16.28 5.54 -10.84
CA ASN A 288 -16.64 6.94 -11.10
C ASN A 288 -16.95 7.72 -9.82
N ARG A 289 -17.64 7.09 -8.86
CA ARG A 289 -17.85 7.70 -7.53
C ARG A 289 -16.53 7.94 -6.80
N LEU A 290 -15.59 7.00 -6.85
CA LEU A 290 -14.25 7.20 -6.27
C LEU A 290 -13.49 8.34 -6.97
N ILE A 291 -13.60 8.47 -8.30
CA ILE A 291 -13.01 9.59 -9.06
C ILE A 291 -13.56 10.93 -8.57
N GLU A 292 -14.87 11.02 -8.35
CA GLU A 292 -15.53 12.20 -7.80
C GLU A 292 -15.03 12.50 -6.38
N ASP A 293 -15.02 11.51 -5.49
CA ASP A 293 -14.54 11.63 -4.11
C ASP A 293 -13.09 12.14 -4.04
N HIS A 294 -12.20 11.62 -4.89
CA HIS A 294 -10.80 12.07 -4.99
C HIS A 294 -10.70 13.50 -5.52
N SER A 295 -11.51 13.84 -6.53
CA SER A 295 -11.53 15.20 -7.10
C SER A 295 -11.98 16.23 -6.07
N VAL A 296 -12.94 15.90 -5.21
CA VAL A 296 -13.38 16.74 -4.08
C VAL A 296 -12.26 16.89 -3.05
N CYS A 297 -11.62 15.80 -2.64
CA CYS A 297 -10.53 15.85 -1.66
C CYS A 297 -9.34 16.70 -2.13
N ILE A 298 -8.95 16.57 -3.41
CA ILE A 298 -7.89 17.40 -4.00
C ILE A 298 -8.26 18.88 -3.94
N LYS A 299 -9.49 19.23 -4.32
CA LYS A 299 -9.95 20.62 -4.32
C LYS A 299 -9.89 21.24 -2.93
N GLU A 300 -10.42 20.54 -1.92
CA GLU A 300 -10.41 21.05 -0.54
C GLU A 300 -9.01 21.17 0.05
N MET A 301 -8.11 20.22 -0.26
CA MET A 301 -6.71 20.28 0.15
C MET A 301 -6.00 21.51 -0.43
N GLU A 302 -6.29 21.88 -1.68
CA GLU A 302 -5.69 23.06 -2.34
C GLU A 302 -6.20 24.39 -1.76
N GLU A 303 -7.42 24.42 -1.22
CA GLU A 303 -8.01 25.60 -0.57
C GLU A 303 -7.47 25.86 0.85
N CYS A 304 -6.62 24.97 1.37
CA CYS A 304 -6.04 25.09 2.70
C CYS A 304 -4.83 26.05 2.73
N TYR A 305 -4.67 26.90 3.75
CA TYR A 305 -3.62 27.96 3.76
C TYR A 305 -2.56 27.85 4.88
N PHE A 306 -2.41 26.71 5.56
CA PHE A 306 -1.41 26.57 6.63
C PHE A 306 0.05 26.65 6.13
N VAL A 307 0.91 27.36 6.90
CA VAL A 307 2.23 27.84 6.45
C VAL A 307 3.38 27.35 7.35
N SER A 308 3.45 26.05 7.66
CA SER A 308 4.71 25.46 8.16
C SER A 308 5.41 24.71 7.02
N GLN A 309 6.74 24.72 7.00
CA GLN A 309 7.50 23.98 5.99
C GLN A 309 7.19 22.48 6.05
N ARG A 310 7.01 21.92 7.25
CA ARG A 310 6.61 20.51 7.45
C ARG A 310 5.25 20.22 6.83
N PHE A 311 4.28 21.11 7.04
CA PHE A 311 2.95 20.98 6.46
C PHE A 311 3.01 21.08 4.93
N ALA A 312 3.83 21.98 4.38
CA ALA A 312 3.99 22.11 2.93
C ALA A 312 4.52 20.82 2.28
N VAL A 313 5.53 20.17 2.90
CA VAL A 313 6.04 18.87 2.44
C VAL A 313 4.94 17.81 2.48
N ARG A 314 4.21 17.70 3.59
CA ARG A 314 3.13 16.71 3.75
C ARG A 314 1.93 16.96 2.84
N ARG A 315 1.60 18.22 2.56
CA ARG A 315 0.60 18.59 1.56
C ARG A 315 1.05 18.18 0.15
N GLN A 316 2.33 18.39 -0.18
CA GLN A 316 2.86 17.90 -1.46
C GLN A 316 2.76 16.37 -1.54
N MET A 317 3.03 15.67 -0.45
CA MET A 317 2.86 14.22 -0.41
C MET A 317 1.42 13.76 -0.59
N ALA A 318 0.47 14.44 0.07
CA ALA A 318 -0.96 14.19 -0.12
C ALA A 318 -1.37 14.45 -1.59
N ARG A 319 -0.86 15.53 -2.19
CA ARG A 319 -1.09 15.85 -3.60
C ARG A 319 -0.59 14.73 -4.52
N ASP A 320 0.67 14.33 -4.38
CA ASP A 320 1.28 13.29 -5.21
C ASP A 320 0.53 11.94 -5.10
N LEU A 321 0.12 11.57 -3.89
CA LEU A 321 -0.71 10.39 -3.64
C LEU A 321 -2.05 10.47 -4.38
N LEU A 322 -2.82 11.53 -4.14
CA LEU A 322 -4.19 11.65 -4.65
C LEU A 322 -4.23 11.79 -6.18
N TYR A 323 -3.30 12.53 -6.77
CA TYR A 323 -3.20 12.62 -8.23
C TYR A 323 -2.74 11.30 -8.84
N GLY A 324 -1.87 10.53 -8.15
CA GLY A 324 -1.49 9.17 -8.52
C GLY A 324 -2.69 8.21 -8.54
N GLU A 325 -3.43 8.13 -7.43
CA GLU A 325 -4.63 7.30 -7.31
C GLU A 325 -5.71 7.71 -8.33
N LEU A 326 -5.95 9.01 -8.51
CA LEU A 326 -6.90 9.53 -9.49
C LEU A 326 -6.54 9.15 -10.93
N ARG A 327 -5.24 9.17 -11.27
CA ARG A 327 -4.75 8.72 -12.59
C ARG A 327 -5.07 7.24 -12.80
N VAL A 328 -4.78 6.41 -11.80
CA VAL A 328 -5.08 4.97 -11.85
C VAL A 328 -6.57 4.72 -12.01
N LEU A 329 -7.42 5.38 -11.20
CA LEU A 329 -8.88 5.25 -11.28
C LEU A 329 -9.43 5.64 -12.65
N ARG A 330 -8.96 6.77 -13.22
CA ARG A 330 -9.37 7.21 -14.56
C ARG A 330 -8.97 6.20 -15.65
N SER A 331 -7.75 5.67 -15.60
CA SER A 331 -7.32 4.65 -16.57
C SER A 331 -8.18 3.37 -16.48
N ALA A 332 -8.61 2.99 -15.28
CA ALA A 332 -9.51 1.86 -15.07
C ALA A 332 -10.93 2.14 -15.60
N ALA A 333 -11.45 3.35 -15.39
CA ALA A 333 -12.75 3.78 -15.92
C ALA A 333 -12.76 3.82 -17.45
N GLU A 334 -11.68 4.33 -18.08
CA GLU A 334 -11.52 4.32 -19.54
C GLU A 334 -11.52 2.91 -20.11
N TRP A 335 -10.78 1.99 -19.47
CA TRP A 335 -10.77 0.58 -19.85
C TRP A 335 -12.15 -0.06 -19.72
N LEU A 336 -12.87 0.21 -18.62
CA LEU A 336 -14.23 -0.30 -18.40
C LEU A 336 -15.22 0.24 -19.43
N ASN A 337 -15.15 1.53 -19.77
CA ASN A 337 -15.97 2.14 -20.81
C ASN A 337 -15.74 1.48 -22.17
N HIS A 338 -14.47 1.26 -22.54
CA HIS A 338 -14.14 0.56 -23.78
C HIS A 338 -14.66 -0.87 -23.77
N TYR A 339 -14.42 -1.63 -22.70
CA TYR A 339 -14.87 -3.02 -22.56
C TYR A 339 -16.40 -3.12 -22.69
N CYS A 340 -17.15 -2.27 -21.98
CA CYS A 340 -18.61 -2.22 -22.06
C CYS A 340 -19.12 -1.86 -23.46
N THR A 341 -18.45 -0.94 -24.17
CA THR A 341 -18.83 -0.54 -25.53
C THR A 341 -18.59 -1.67 -26.54
N THR A 342 -17.48 -2.39 -26.41
CA THR A 342 -17.17 -3.54 -27.27
C THR A 342 -18.18 -4.67 -27.07
N LEU A 343 -18.56 -4.97 -25.82
CA LEU A 343 -19.60 -5.97 -25.53
C LEU A 343 -20.95 -5.62 -26.18
N LEU A 344 -21.35 -4.35 -26.16
CA LEU A 344 -22.56 -3.88 -26.83
C LEU A 344 -22.49 -4.05 -28.35
N SER A 345 -21.32 -3.81 -28.95
CA SER A 345 -21.14 -4.00 -30.40
C SER A 345 -21.15 -5.46 -30.84
N GLU A 346 -20.85 -6.40 -29.94
CA GLU A 346 -20.88 -7.85 -30.21
C GLU A 346 -22.26 -8.49 -29.94
N THR A 347 -23.15 -7.80 -29.23
CA THR A 347 -24.51 -8.27 -28.89
C THR A 347 -25.61 -7.72 -29.79
N MET A 348 -25.32 -6.70 -30.59
CA MET A 348 -26.16 -6.21 -31.70
C MET A 348 -25.82 -6.97 -32.99
#